data_AF-A0A937ZCU5-F1
#
_entry.id   AF-A0A937ZCU5-F1
#
_cell.length_a   1.000
_cell.length_b   1.000
_cell.length_c   1.000
_cell.angle_alpha   90.00
_cell.angle_beta   90.00
_cell.angle_gamma   90.00
#
_symmetry.space_group_name_H-M   'P 1'
#
loop_
_entity.id
_entity.type
_entity.pdbx_description
1 polymer ?
#
loop_
_entity_poly.entity_id
_entity_poly.type
_entity_poly.pdbx_seq_one_letter_code
_entity_poly.pdbx_strand_id
1 'polypeptide(L)'
;MIGAPIGGAPIGGAPLVYIIPAAHTKEGKERLRDYYEALGRFVDKFSRVEAAITRTLWHYAKTSPEIAKIVFSGAKLDSSTQYIKQIAKATNVRQELRDDLDDVFQQLGIINGVRNGVVHYGAEFVAEGNAIVSDALKAKGEPYSFPISPDALNDMTADLDKIIAHLKTQHLNDHRSYTILGNPMHSSWRYKHPVVPKTRQGKAEDRRTQTRDPK
;
A
#
# COMPACT_ATOMS: atom_id res chain seq x y z
N MET A 1 -8.75 -67.71 -46.10
CA MET A 1 -8.79 -66.63 -45.10
C MET A 1 -7.37 -66.23 -44.80
N ILE A 2 -6.94 -65.06 -45.29
CA ILE A 2 -5.57 -64.55 -45.17
C ILE A 2 -5.58 -63.55 -44.01
N GLY A 3 -4.89 -63.88 -42.93
CA GLY A 3 -4.74 -63.02 -41.76
C GLY A 3 -3.72 -61.92 -42.03
N ALA A 4 -4.14 -60.66 -42.00
CA ALA A 4 -3.25 -59.52 -42.07
C ALA A 4 -2.63 -59.24 -40.69
N PRO A 5 -1.32 -58.95 -40.60
CA PRO A 5 -0.69 -58.53 -39.35
C PRO A 5 -1.07 -57.08 -39.03
N ILE A 6 -1.58 -56.85 -37.82
CA ILE A 6 -1.83 -55.52 -37.28
C ILE A 6 -0.46 -54.90 -36.94
N GLY A 7 0.02 -54.01 -37.80
CA GLY A 7 1.21 -53.22 -37.55
C GLY A 7 0.98 -52.23 -36.41
N GLY A 8 1.60 -52.48 -35.26
CA GLY A 8 1.67 -51.53 -34.15
C GLY A 8 2.60 -50.38 -34.52
N ALA A 9 2.05 -49.19 -34.72
CA ALA A 9 2.84 -47.97 -34.84
C ALA A 9 3.51 -47.67 -33.48
N PRO A 10 4.82 -47.33 -33.45
CA PRO A 10 5.46 -46.88 -32.23
C PRO A 10 4.82 -45.55 -31.81
N ILE A 11 4.25 -45.52 -30.61
CA ILE A 11 3.81 -44.28 -29.97
C ILE A 11 5.09 -43.50 -29.64
N GLY A 12 5.51 -42.64 -30.57
CA GLY A 12 6.57 -41.67 -30.36
C GLY A 12 6.10 -40.65 -29.32
N GLY A 13 6.31 -40.96 -28.04
CA GLY A 13 6.03 -40.05 -26.95
C GLY A 13 6.92 -38.81 -27.09
N ALA A 14 6.30 -37.66 -27.35
CA ALA A 14 6.99 -36.39 -27.27
C ALA A 14 7.63 -36.26 -25.87
N PRO A 15 8.89 -35.80 -25.75
CA PRO A 15 9.54 -35.67 -24.46
C PRO A 15 8.69 -34.75 -23.57
N LEU A 16 8.35 -35.24 -22.37
CA LEU A 16 7.67 -34.44 -21.36
C LEU A 16 8.58 -33.26 -20.99
N VAL A 17 8.25 -32.07 -21.48
CA VAL A 17 8.94 -30.84 -21.10
C VAL A 17 8.56 -30.54 -19.65
N TYR A 18 9.45 -30.89 -18.72
CA TYR A 18 9.27 -30.56 -17.31
C TYR A 18 9.57 -29.08 -17.09
N ILE A 19 8.51 -28.29 -16.92
CA ILE A 19 8.63 -26.86 -16.59
C ILE A 19 8.83 -26.75 -15.08
N ILE A 20 10.02 -26.34 -14.67
CA ILE A 20 10.34 -26.04 -13.26
C ILE A 20 9.64 -24.71 -12.90
N PRO A 21 8.76 -24.67 -11.89
CA PRO A 21 8.14 -23.42 -11.44
C PRO A 21 9.21 -22.40 -11.01
N ALA A 22 8.98 -21.11 -11.26
CA ALA A 22 9.94 -20.05 -10.94
C ALA A 22 10.37 -20.07 -9.46
N ALA A 23 9.44 -20.35 -8.54
CA ALA A 23 9.70 -20.47 -7.09
C ALA A 23 10.71 -21.57 -6.72
N HIS A 24 10.96 -22.54 -7.60
CA HIS A 24 11.92 -23.61 -7.36
C HIS A 24 13.31 -23.32 -7.93
N THR A 25 13.45 -22.33 -8.81
CA THR A 25 14.77 -21.89 -9.31
C THR A 25 15.51 -21.10 -8.24
N LYS A 26 16.83 -20.96 -8.38
CA LYS A 26 17.65 -20.18 -7.46
C LYS A 26 17.22 -18.70 -7.46
N GLU A 27 16.95 -18.16 -8.63
CA GLU A 27 16.57 -16.77 -8.85
C GLU A 27 15.18 -16.47 -8.29
N GLY A 28 14.21 -17.39 -8.45
CA GLY A 28 12.88 -17.19 -7.87
C GLY A 28 12.88 -17.25 -6.34
N LYS A 29 13.71 -18.11 -5.74
CA LYS A 29 13.91 -18.14 -4.28
C LYS A 29 14.54 -16.85 -3.76
N GLU A 30 15.50 -16.30 -4.49
CA GLU A 30 16.11 -15.01 -4.16
C GLU A 30 15.10 -13.87 -4.23
N ARG A 31 14.29 -13.79 -5.30
CA ARG A 31 13.21 -12.79 -5.41
C ARG A 31 12.19 -12.89 -4.27
N LEU A 32 11.80 -14.11 -3.88
CA LEU A 32 10.91 -14.33 -2.74
C LEU A 32 11.54 -13.83 -1.43
N ARG A 33 12.81 -14.18 -1.18
CA ARG A 33 13.54 -13.73 0.02
C ARG A 33 13.58 -12.21 0.09
N ASP A 34 14.02 -11.56 -0.98
CA ASP A 34 14.20 -10.11 -1.01
C ASP A 34 12.85 -9.38 -0.84
N TYR A 35 11.78 -9.90 -1.44
CA TYR A 35 10.43 -9.39 -1.24
C TYR A 35 9.96 -9.51 0.21
N TYR A 36 10.06 -10.70 0.82
CA TYR A 36 9.57 -10.89 2.19
C TYR A 36 10.41 -10.16 3.23
N GLU A 37 11.71 -9.98 2.99
CA GLU A 37 12.57 -9.14 3.83
C GLU A 37 12.15 -7.67 3.77
N ALA A 38 11.93 -7.13 2.57
CA ALA A 38 11.44 -5.76 2.39
C ALA A 38 10.04 -5.58 3.00
N LEU A 39 9.15 -6.57 2.83
CA LEU A 39 7.80 -6.56 3.40
C LEU A 39 7.84 -6.56 4.93
N GLY A 40 8.70 -7.38 5.54
CA GLY A 40 8.87 -7.43 7.00
C GLY A 40 9.32 -6.08 7.57
N ARG A 41 10.31 -5.43 6.93
CA ARG A 41 10.77 -4.09 7.32
C ARG A 41 9.67 -3.04 7.19
N PHE A 42 8.93 -3.08 6.09
CA PHE A 42 7.81 -2.18 5.84
C PHE A 42 6.72 -2.31 6.92
N VAL A 43 6.31 -3.53 7.26
CA VAL A 43 5.31 -3.80 8.30
C VAL A 43 5.80 -3.36 9.69
N ASP A 44 7.06 -3.65 10.06
CA ASP A 44 7.65 -3.17 11.32
C ASP A 44 7.60 -1.64 11.38
N LYS A 45 8.02 -0.97 10.30
CA LYS A 45 8.04 0.50 10.24
C LYS A 45 6.65 1.10 10.41
N PHE A 46 5.63 0.48 9.82
CA PHE A 46 4.25 0.95 9.93
C PHE A 46 3.78 0.98 11.39
N SER A 47 4.11 -0.04 12.19
CA SER A 47 3.77 -0.05 13.62
C SER A 47 4.39 1.13 14.40
N ARG A 48 5.59 1.57 14.00
CA ARG A 48 6.26 2.73 14.59
C ARG A 48 5.56 4.04 14.21
N VAL A 49 5.03 4.13 12.98
CA VAL A 49 4.21 5.27 12.56
C VAL A 49 2.92 5.34 13.36
N GLU A 50 2.22 4.22 13.58
CA GLU A 50 1.00 4.19 14.39
C GLU A 50 1.26 4.68 15.82
N ALA A 51 2.38 4.26 16.42
CA ALA A 51 2.79 4.76 17.72
C ALA A 51 3.09 6.28 17.70
N ALA A 52 3.74 6.79 16.65
CA ALA A 52 4.01 8.22 16.50
C ALA A 52 2.73 9.05 16.31
N ILE A 53 1.78 8.57 15.50
CA ILE A 53 0.47 9.19 15.31
C ILE A 53 -0.30 9.23 16.62
N THR A 54 -0.32 8.13 17.36
CA THR A 54 -1.00 8.05 18.66
C THR A 54 -0.44 9.10 19.64
N ARG A 55 0.88 9.22 19.73
CA ARG A 55 1.53 10.24 20.57
C ARG A 55 1.22 11.65 20.09
N THR A 56 1.17 11.88 18.78
CA THR A 56 0.81 13.16 18.19
C THR A 56 -0.63 13.53 18.52
N LEU A 57 -1.57 12.59 18.42
CA LEU A 57 -2.96 12.79 18.83
C LEU A 57 -3.05 13.21 20.30
N TRP A 58 -2.35 12.51 21.20
CA TRP A 58 -2.36 12.85 22.62
C TRP A 58 -1.77 14.23 22.89
N HIS A 59 -0.69 14.58 22.18
CA HIS A 59 -0.07 15.91 22.28
C HIS A 59 -1.04 17.02 21.87
N TYR A 60 -1.70 16.88 20.73
CA TYR A 60 -2.66 17.88 20.24
C TYR A 60 -3.90 17.98 21.15
N ALA A 61 -4.37 16.84 21.68
CA ALA A 61 -5.49 16.80 22.60
C ALA A 61 -5.19 17.42 23.97
N LYS A 62 -3.92 17.65 24.32
CA LYS A 62 -3.46 18.16 25.63
C LYS A 62 -4.01 17.35 26.81
N THR A 63 -4.17 16.05 26.63
CA THR A 63 -4.66 15.12 27.67
C THR A 63 -3.50 14.35 28.29
N SER A 64 -3.65 13.94 29.55
CA SER A 64 -2.68 13.04 30.17
C SER A 64 -2.69 11.68 29.45
N PRO A 65 -1.56 10.95 29.39
CA PRO A 65 -1.50 9.65 28.72
C PRO A 65 -2.53 8.64 29.21
N GLU A 66 -2.87 8.66 30.50
CA GLU A 66 -3.86 7.75 31.12
C GLU A 66 -5.26 8.00 30.55
N ILE A 67 -5.68 9.27 30.50
CA ILE A 67 -6.97 9.66 29.92
C ILE A 67 -6.96 9.42 28.40
N ALA A 68 -5.87 9.75 27.73
CA ALA A 68 -5.75 9.60 26.30
C ALA A 68 -5.86 8.13 25.86
N LYS A 69 -5.27 7.20 26.60
CA LYS A 69 -5.43 5.75 26.37
C LYS A 69 -6.88 5.31 26.48
N ILE A 70 -7.63 5.83 27.46
CA ILE A 70 -9.05 5.49 27.64
C ILE A 70 -9.88 6.04 26.47
N VAL A 71 -9.77 7.35 26.22
CA VAL A 71 -10.57 8.08 25.23
C VAL A 71 -10.28 7.63 23.79
N PHE A 72 -9.03 7.34 23.46
CA PHE A 72 -8.59 7.02 22.10
C PHE A 72 -8.26 5.53 21.87
N SER A 73 -8.62 4.63 22.79
CA SER A 73 -8.32 3.19 22.70
C SER A 73 -8.80 2.52 21.40
N GLY A 74 -9.89 3.01 20.81
CA GLY A 74 -10.46 2.51 19.55
C GLY A 74 -10.08 3.30 18.30
N ALA A 75 -9.28 4.35 18.42
CA ALA A 75 -8.97 5.23 17.30
C ALA A 75 -7.99 4.55 16.32
N LYS A 76 -8.49 4.22 15.13
CA LYS A 76 -7.65 3.73 14.02
C LYS A 76 -6.89 4.88 13.36
N LEU A 77 -5.89 4.55 12.55
CA LEU A 77 -5.04 5.53 11.84
C LEU A 77 -5.84 6.66 11.17
N ASP A 78 -6.86 6.31 10.40
CA ASP A 78 -7.69 7.28 9.66
C ASP A 78 -8.44 8.22 10.62
N SER A 79 -9.04 7.70 11.69
CA SER A 79 -9.73 8.52 12.68
C SER A 79 -8.75 9.39 13.47
N SER A 80 -7.58 8.85 13.84
CA SER A 80 -6.53 9.58 14.56
C SER A 80 -5.99 10.76 13.75
N THR A 81 -5.71 10.58 12.46
CA THR A 81 -5.24 11.66 11.58
C THR A 81 -6.31 12.75 11.41
N GLN A 82 -7.58 12.36 11.27
CA GLN A 82 -8.70 13.30 11.24
C GLN A 82 -8.84 14.09 12.55
N TYR A 83 -8.76 13.42 13.71
CA TYR A 83 -8.81 14.09 15.01
C TYR A 83 -7.65 15.07 15.19
N ILE A 84 -6.41 14.68 14.83
CA ILE A 84 -5.25 15.58 14.87
C ILE A 84 -5.53 16.85 14.05
N LYS A 85 -5.97 16.71 12.80
CA LYS A 85 -6.30 17.86 11.93
C LYS A 85 -7.39 18.76 12.53
N GLN A 86 -8.46 18.16 13.05
CA GLN A 86 -9.57 18.91 13.65
C GLN A 86 -9.14 19.65 14.92
N ILE A 87 -8.40 18.99 15.80
CA ILE A 87 -7.87 19.60 17.04
C ILE A 87 -6.87 20.72 16.69
N ALA A 88 -5.96 20.50 15.73
CA ALA A 88 -5.01 21.51 15.28
C ALA A 88 -5.73 22.78 14.77
N LYS A 89 -6.80 22.60 13.99
CA LYS A 89 -7.64 23.70 13.53
C LYS A 89 -8.36 24.41 14.68
N ALA A 90 -8.98 23.66 15.60
CA ALA A 90 -9.74 24.22 16.72
C ALA A 90 -8.86 24.95 17.75
N THR A 91 -7.59 24.55 17.89
CA THR A 91 -6.63 25.13 18.82
C THR A 91 -5.74 26.21 18.20
N ASN A 92 -6.08 26.69 17.00
CA ASN A 92 -5.37 27.74 16.27
C ASN A 92 -3.86 27.47 16.09
N VAL A 93 -3.51 26.22 15.78
CA VAL A 93 -2.13 25.87 15.42
C VAL A 93 -1.70 26.66 14.18
N ARG A 94 -0.42 27.04 14.11
CA ARG A 94 0.15 27.81 12.98
C ARG A 94 -0.18 27.13 11.65
N GLN A 95 -0.50 27.92 10.61
CA GLN A 95 -0.91 27.39 9.32
C GLN A 95 0.16 26.48 8.71
N GLU A 96 1.44 26.87 8.80
CA GLU A 96 2.59 26.06 8.35
C GLU A 96 2.59 24.63 8.91
N LEU A 97 2.28 24.47 10.20
CA LEU A 97 2.21 23.14 10.84
C LEU A 97 0.97 22.36 10.40
N ARG A 98 -0.12 23.05 10.07
CA ARG A 98 -1.32 22.39 9.52
C ARG A 98 -1.07 21.91 8.09
N ASP A 99 -0.34 22.69 7.30
CA ASP A 99 0.06 22.31 5.95
C ASP A 99 1.03 21.12 5.98
N ASP A 100 1.96 21.08 6.94
CA ASP A 100 2.84 19.92 7.18
C ASP A 100 2.04 18.65 7.51
N LEU A 101 1.06 18.73 8.42
CA LEU A 101 0.16 17.61 8.74
C LEU A 101 -0.59 17.12 7.50
N ASP A 102 -1.04 18.04 6.64
CA ASP A 102 -1.78 17.70 5.43
C ASP A 102 -0.91 16.94 4.42
N ASP A 103 0.32 17.40 4.17
CA ASP A 103 1.27 16.70 3.29
C ASP A 103 1.66 15.31 3.86
N VAL A 104 2.01 15.26 5.14
CA VAL A 104 2.38 14.02 5.84
C VAL A 104 1.23 13.01 5.85
N PHE A 105 0.01 13.43 6.16
CA PHE A 105 -1.15 12.54 6.21
C PHE A 105 -1.65 12.15 4.82
N GLN A 106 -1.45 12.98 3.80
CA GLN A 106 -1.71 12.60 2.42
C GLN A 106 -0.82 11.43 2.00
N GLN A 107 0.51 11.54 2.21
CA GLN A 107 1.43 10.46 1.87
C GLN A 107 1.16 9.20 2.71
N LEU A 108 0.88 9.35 4.01
CA LEU A 108 0.52 8.23 4.88
C LEU A 108 -0.75 7.51 4.40
N GLY A 109 -1.76 8.25 3.93
CA GLY A 109 -2.98 7.68 3.36
C GLY A 109 -2.71 6.81 2.12
N ILE A 110 -1.82 7.27 1.24
CA ILE A 110 -1.38 6.51 0.06
C ILE A 110 -0.70 5.21 0.49
N ILE A 111 0.27 5.29 1.40
CA ILE A 111 1.02 4.12 1.88
C ILE A 111 0.10 3.14 2.66
N ASN A 112 -0.82 3.65 3.46
CA ASN A 112 -1.80 2.83 4.19
C ASN A 112 -2.70 2.04 3.23
N GLY A 113 -3.11 2.64 2.10
CA GLY A 113 -3.84 1.95 1.04
C GLY A 113 -3.08 0.75 0.49
N VAL A 114 -1.79 0.94 0.19
CA VAL A 114 -0.90 -0.14 -0.28
C VAL A 114 -0.71 -1.21 0.78
N ARG A 115 -0.44 -0.81 2.03
CA ARG A 115 -0.30 -1.73 3.18
C ARG A 115 -1.53 -2.62 3.33
N ASN A 116 -2.71 -2.04 3.26
CA ASN A 116 -3.96 -2.79 3.36
C ASN A 116 -4.10 -3.78 2.20
N GLY A 117 -3.77 -3.37 0.97
CA GLY A 117 -3.75 -4.28 -0.18
C GLY A 117 -2.82 -5.47 0.06
N VAL A 118 -1.55 -5.20 0.37
CA VAL A 118 -0.53 -6.25 0.54
C VAL A 118 -0.89 -7.20 1.69
N VAL A 119 -1.32 -6.68 2.84
CA VAL A 119 -1.60 -7.49 4.03
C VAL A 119 -2.91 -8.28 3.90
N HIS A 120 -3.92 -7.74 3.22
CA HIS A 120 -5.22 -8.40 3.11
C HIS A 120 -5.37 -9.32 1.89
N TYR A 121 -4.63 -9.06 0.82
CA TYR A 121 -4.74 -9.83 -0.43
C TYR A 121 -3.46 -10.60 -0.77
N GLY A 122 -2.31 -10.21 -0.23
CA GLY A 122 -1.02 -10.77 -0.62
C GLY A 122 -0.55 -10.24 -1.98
N ALA A 123 0.65 -10.66 -2.37
CA ALA A 123 1.18 -10.43 -3.71
C ALA A 123 1.31 -11.76 -4.45
N GLU A 124 0.86 -11.76 -5.70
CA GLU A 124 1.02 -12.85 -6.64
C GLU A 124 2.27 -12.61 -7.49
N PHE A 125 2.78 -13.64 -8.18
CA PHE A 125 3.87 -13.55 -9.16
C PHE A 125 5.23 -13.02 -8.64
N VAL A 126 5.49 -13.14 -7.34
CA VAL A 126 6.73 -12.68 -6.71
C VAL A 126 7.94 -13.44 -7.23
N ALA A 127 7.84 -14.77 -7.34
CA ALA A 127 8.94 -15.61 -7.81
C ALA A 127 9.24 -15.37 -9.30
N GLU A 128 8.30 -14.83 -10.05
CA GLU A 128 8.37 -14.48 -11.47
C GLU A 128 8.97 -13.08 -11.69
N GLY A 129 9.08 -12.27 -10.63
CA GLY A 129 9.64 -10.91 -10.69
C GLY A 129 8.65 -9.83 -11.12
N ASN A 130 7.37 -10.16 -11.24
CA ASN A 130 6.31 -9.24 -11.66
C ASN A 130 5.22 -9.18 -10.60
N ALA A 131 5.60 -8.93 -9.35
CA ALA A 131 4.67 -9.06 -8.23
C ALA A 131 3.51 -8.06 -8.33
N ILE A 132 2.29 -8.56 -8.12
CA ILE A 132 1.06 -7.77 -8.23
C ILE A 132 0.20 -8.03 -6.99
N VAL A 133 -0.38 -6.97 -6.44
CA VAL A 133 -1.44 -7.05 -5.43
C VAL A 133 -2.76 -6.80 -6.12
N SER A 134 -3.77 -7.62 -5.84
CA SER A 134 -5.10 -7.51 -6.45
C SER A 134 -6.20 -7.83 -5.45
N ASP A 135 -7.29 -7.06 -5.47
CA ASP A 135 -8.48 -7.32 -4.63
C ASP A 135 -9.52 -8.24 -5.31
N ALA A 136 -9.16 -8.90 -6.43
CA ALA A 136 -10.06 -9.66 -7.28
C ALA A 136 -10.97 -10.67 -6.53
N LEU A 137 -10.48 -11.26 -5.44
CA LEU A 137 -11.27 -12.21 -4.64
C LEU A 137 -12.43 -11.57 -3.85
N LYS A 138 -12.38 -10.26 -3.59
CA LYS A 138 -13.40 -9.52 -2.82
C LYS A 138 -14.11 -8.43 -3.63
N ALA A 139 -13.60 -8.09 -4.80
CA ALA A 139 -14.17 -7.05 -5.66
C ALA A 139 -15.61 -7.41 -6.09
N LYS A 140 -16.54 -6.46 -5.92
CA LYS A 140 -17.91 -6.55 -6.46
C LYS A 140 -18.03 -5.96 -7.88
N GLY A 141 -16.98 -5.32 -8.36
CA GLY A 141 -16.88 -4.69 -9.67
C GLY A 141 -15.53 -5.00 -10.32
N GLU A 142 -15.00 -4.07 -11.11
CA GLU A 142 -13.66 -4.22 -11.70
C GLU A 142 -12.59 -4.30 -10.61
N PRO A 143 -11.81 -5.39 -10.54
CA PRO A 143 -10.75 -5.54 -9.56
C PRO A 143 -9.71 -4.42 -9.67
N TYR A 144 -9.29 -3.92 -8.52
CA TYR A 144 -8.14 -3.04 -8.42
C TYR A 144 -6.86 -3.87 -8.26
N SER A 145 -5.87 -3.60 -9.10
CA SER A 145 -4.55 -4.20 -8.98
C SER A 145 -3.44 -3.18 -9.19
N PHE A 146 -2.29 -3.43 -8.56
CA PHE A 146 -1.10 -2.59 -8.71
C PHE A 146 0.17 -3.41 -8.56
N PRO A 147 1.26 -3.04 -9.27
CA PRO A 147 2.55 -3.68 -9.11
C PRO A 147 3.15 -3.37 -7.73
N ILE A 148 3.84 -4.34 -7.15
CA ILE A 148 4.61 -4.19 -5.92
C ILE A 148 6.01 -4.77 -6.14
N SER A 149 7.03 -4.19 -5.52
CA SER A 149 8.41 -4.68 -5.62
C SER A 149 9.15 -4.42 -4.30
N PRO A 150 10.31 -5.09 -4.08
CA PRO A 150 11.18 -4.77 -2.95
C PRO A 150 11.55 -3.28 -2.89
N ASP A 151 11.83 -2.66 -4.05
CA ASP A 151 12.16 -1.24 -4.13
C ASP A 151 10.99 -0.35 -3.71
N ALA A 152 9.77 -0.65 -4.19
CA ALA A 152 8.58 0.08 -3.77
C ALA A 152 8.33 -0.03 -2.25
N LEU A 153 8.56 -1.21 -1.66
CA LEU A 153 8.46 -1.42 -0.20
C LEU A 153 9.53 -0.63 0.56
N ASN A 154 10.76 -0.58 0.04
CA ASN A 154 11.86 0.20 0.62
C ASN A 154 11.61 1.71 0.53
N ASP A 155 11.08 2.20 -0.58
CA ASP A 155 10.71 3.61 -0.75
C ASP A 155 9.59 4.02 0.21
N MET A 156 8.55 3.19 0.35
CA MET A 156 7.51 3.43 1.36
C MET A 156 8.09 3.39 2.77
N THR A 157 9.02 2.48 3.06
CA THR A 157 9.67 2.39 4.38
C THR A 157 10.45 3.68 4.69
N ALA A 158 11.19 4.21 3.71
CA ALA A 158 11.90 5.48 3.86
C ALA A 158 10.95 6.66 4.06
N ASP A 159 9.83 6.69 3.33
CA ASP A 159 8.80 7.72 3.51
C ASP A 159 8.13 7.62 4.89
N LEU A 160 7.90 6.41 5.42
CA LEU A 160 7.39 6.22 6.78
C LEU A 160 8.39 6.72 7.85
N ASP A 161 9.69 6.51 7.64
CA ASP A 161 10.73 7.12 8.50
C ASP A 161 10.68 8.64 8.46
N LYS A 162 10.50 9.20 7.26
CA LYS A 162 10.32 10.64 7.10
C LYS A 162 9.07 11.15 7.80
N ILE A 163 7.93 10.47 7.66
CA ILE A 163 6.68 10.78 8.39
C ILE A 163 6.93 10.82 9.91
N ILE A 164 7.62 9.82 10.46
CA ILE A 164 7.98 9.80 11.89
C ILE A 164 8.83 11.02 12.26
N ALA A 165 9.78 11.41 11.41
CA ALA A 165 10.63 12.58 11.65
C ALA A 165 9.82 13.89 11.69
N HIS A 166 8.87 14.08 10.77
CA HIS A 166 7.94 15.24 10.80
C HIS A 166 7.15 15.28 12.10
N LEU A 167 6.48 14.19 12.45
CA LEU A 167 5.69 14.10 13.69
C LEU A 167 6.53 14.38 14.93
N LYS A 168 7.74 13.82 15.03
CA LYS A 168 8.59 14.03 16.21
C LYS A 168 9.13 15.46 16.30
N THR A 169 9.65 16.00 15.21
CA THR A 169 10.40 17.27 15.24
C THR A 169 9.48 18.48 15.20
N GLN A 170 8.45 18.47 14.35
CA GLN A 170 7.55 19.61 14.13
C GLN A 170 6.35 19.61 15.09
N HIS A 171 5.91 18.41 15.52
CA HIS A 171 4.65 18.26 16.26
C HIS A 171 4.81 17.79 17.70
N LEU A 172 5.94 17.17 18.07
CA LEU A 172 6.21 16.70 19.43
C LEU A 172 7.39 17.42 20.10
N ASN A 173 8.06 18.34 19.39
CA ASN A 173 9.28 19.03 19.84
C ASN A 173 10.40 18.07 20.30
N ASP A 174 10.47 16.85 19.75
CA ASP A 174 11.51 15.86 20.06
C ASP A 174 12.64 15.94 19.03
N HIS A 175 13.56 16.89 19.25
CA HIS A 175 14.70 17.13 18.35
C HIS A 175 15.82 16.09 18.45
N ARG A 176 15.74 15.12 19.39
CA ARG A 176 16.76 14.08 19.56
C ARG A 176 16.92 13.17 18.34
N SER A 177 15.90 13.13 17.47
CA SER A 177 15.89 12.27 16.27
C SER A 177 16.57 12.90 15.04
N TYR A 178 16.86 14.20 15.08
CA TYR A 178 17.29 14.96 13.88
C TYR A 178 18.76 14.70 13.50
N THR A 179 19.63 14.41 14.46
CA THR A 179 21.09 14.37 14.25
C THR A 179 21.57 13.17 13.41
N ILE A 180 20.73 12.15 13.22
CA ILE A 180 21.17 10.85 12.66
C ILE A 180 20.78 10.69 11.18
N LEU A 181 19.78 11.42 10.67
CA LEU A 181 19.16 11.13 9.36
C LEU A 181 19.54 12.09 8.22
N GLY A 182 20.41 13.08 8.46
CA GLY A 182 20.58 14.21 7.53
C GLY A 182 19.33 15.11 7.55
N ASN A 183 19.13 16.00 6.57
CA ASN A 183 17.90 16.81 6.45
C ASN A 183 16.94 16.25 5.36
N PRO A 184 16.37 15.03 5.50
CA PRO A 184 15.44 14.46 4.53
C PRO A 184 14.04 15.09 4.61
N MET A 185 13.79 15.99 5.57
CA MET A 185 12.49 16.62 5.76
C MET A 185 12.05 17.40 4.51
N HIS A 186 12.98 17.97 3.76
CA HIS A 186 12.66 18.76 2.57
C HIS A 186 12.79 18.00 1.24
N SER A 187 13.24 16.74 1.23
CA SER A 187 13.29 15.97 -0.03
C SER A 187 11.88 15.57 -0.50
N SER A 188 11.68 15.33 -1.79
CA SER A 188 10.39 14.78 -2.24
C SER A 188 10.13 13.39 -1.66
N TRP A 189 8.86 13.03 -1.46
CA TRP A 189 8.45 11.66 -1.14
C TRP A 189 8.98 10.69 -2.20
N ARG A 190 9.57 9.57 -1.77
CA ARG A 190 10.18 8.58 -2.67
C ARG A 190 9.12 7.74 -3.34
N TYR A 191 8.16 7.22 -2.57
CA TYR A 191 7.12 6.37 -3.12
C TYR A 191 6.09 7.20 -3.90
N LYS A 192 5.85 6.79 -5.14
CA LYS A 192 4.79 7.31 -6.00
C LYS A 192 3.87 6.15 -6.36
N HIS A 193 2.64 6.19 -5.86
CA HIS A 193 1.67 5.15 -6.20
C HIS A 193 1.37 5.21 -7.71
N PRO A 194 1.41 4.07 -8.43
CA PRO A 194 1.08 4.05 -9.85
C PRO A 194 -0.35 4.56 -10.04
N VAL A 195 -0.48 5.62 -10.86
CA VAL A 195 -1.79 6.10 -11.26
C VAL A 195 -2.33 5.13 -12.30
N VAL A 196 -3.27 4.27 -11.92
CA VAL A 196 -4.01 3.49 -12.90
C VAL A 196 -4.77 4.50 -13.77
N PRO A 197 -4.51 4.56 -15.09
CA PRO A 197 -5.28 5.42 -15.96
C PRO A 197 -6.75 5.06 -15.76
N LYS A 198 -7.58 6.01 -15.31
CA LYS A 198 -9.03 5.80 -15.35
C LYS A 198 -9.37 5.60 -16.81
N THR A 199 -9.54 4.34 -17.22
CA THR A 199 -10.14 3.99 -18.50
C THR A 199 -11.42 4.80 -18.53
N ARG A 200 -11.53 5.77 -19.44
CA ARG A 200 -12.73 6.58 -19.61
C ARG A 200 -13.85 5.59 -19.90
N GLN A 201 -14.56 5.14 -18.87
CA GLN A 201 -15.76 4.36 -19.05
C GLN A 201 -16.66 5.24 -19.88
N GLY A 202 -16.84 4.81 -21.13
CA GLY A 202 -17.64 5.50 -22.11
C GLY A 202 -18.98 5.77 -21.45
N LYS A 203 -19.32 7.05 -21.34
CA LYS A 203 -20.69 7.51 -21.16
C LYS A 203 -21.42 7.13 -22.45
N ALA A 204 -21.64 5.83 -22.64
CA ALA A 204 -22.35 5.27 -23.77
C ALA A 204 -23.81 5.69 -23.59
N GLU A 205 -24.14 6.79 -24.27
CA GLU A 205 -25.44 7.14 -24.82
C GLU A 205 -26.65 6.50 -24.12
N ASP A 206 -27.05 7.09 -23.00
CA ASP A 206 -28.46 7.09 -22.60
C ASP A 206 -29.22 8.16 -23.42
N ARG A 207 -29.09 8.07 -24.75
CA ARG A 207 -29.84 8.81 -25.76
C ARG A 207 -30.65 7.81 -26.58
N ARG A 208 -31.53 7.05 -25.93
CA ARG A 208 -32.61 6.35 -26.64
C ARG A 208 -33.96 6.73 -26.03
N THR A 209 -34.65 7.57 -26.79
CA THR A 209 -36.12 7.63 -26.95
C THR A 209 -36.97 8.03 -25.73
N GLN A 210 -36.97 9.31 -25.39
CA GLN A 210 -38.22 9.98 -25.00
C GLN A 210 -38.95 10.42 -26.28
N THR A 211 -39.70 9.50 -26.87
CA THR A 211 -40.73 9.85 -27.86
C THR A 211 -41.89 10.46 -27.07
N ARG A 212 -42.08 11.78 -27.20
CA ARG A 212 -43.26 12.48 -26.68
C ARG A 212 -44.45 12.13 -27.58
N ASP A 213 -45.49 11.53 -27.02
CA ASP A 213 -46.79 11.46 -27.68
C ASP A 213 -47.42 12.87 -27.78
N PRO A 214 -47.97 13.25 -28.94
CA PRO A 214 -48.81 14.44 -29.06
C PRO A 214 -50.23 14.14 -28.55
N LYS A 215 -50.88 15.19 -28.03
CA LYS A 215 -52.23 15.23 -27.47
C LYS A 215 -53.32 14.81 -28.45
#